data_AF-A0A954UY25-F1
#
_entry.id   AF-A0A954UY25-F1
#
_cell.length_a   1.000
_cell.length_b   1.000
_cell.length_c   1.000
_cell.angle_alpha   90.00
_cell.angle_beta   90.00
_cell.angle_gamma   90.00
#
_symmetry.space_group_name_H-M   'P 1'
#
loop_
_entity.id
_entity.type
_entity.pdbx_description
1 polymer ?
#
loop_
_entity_poly.entity_id
_entity_poly.type
_entity_poly.pdbx_seq_one_letter_code
_entity_poly.pdbx_strand_id
1 'polypeptide(L)'
;IANYLHEMNQAPTALAQLQQQYSSPNVQIYASESLINRLLVRSIAQPSPVNECILGTRIIGQACMVGAVNVDLLPMTGGVSVQLNLNANLTTRSNGFNRRVVIGATSYSPVNVTKQIFLTPSGISASPTNVATNLQSSINAIAHRSRIVRRIASRKAAEQKPLADAIAEGRMQNRIRNQYNEQIDEQLSTANARLTSLQSQSPPEMVRLGLPKPQLHYSSTTDAIHANMRQAAVFQLAAHRPSELAKPQSAEFVAEVHQSAVINALDIVLGDRTIRSADLDDYAKQATGSVTEETKKEAEGEPWSISLAAYRPVDIQLDDGQITIKLRIVRMTRGAQSLDDSAIVTAVYRPSYSNGVVILDREGPVDVSFTRASRGLRVVTLRSFLKGKFDMFFKEQIVTRRLDQLSLPARVPQFIVDSLQIDNGWVQVGLR
;
A
#
# COMPACT_ATOMS: atom_id res chain seq x y z
N ILE A 1 32.25 7.80 -0.76
CA ILE A 1 33.21 7.06 -1.62
C ILE A 1 32.53 6.67 -2.93
N ALA A 2 31.45 5.87 -2.94
CA ALA A 2 30.74 5.50 -4.18
C ALA A 2 30.31 6.71 -5.05
N ASN A 3 29.61 7.71 -4.48
CA ASN A 3 29.22 8.92 -5.22
C ASN A 3 30.45 9.68 -5.78
N TYR A 4 31.49 9.87 -4.97
CA TYR A 4 32.72 10.56 -5.38
C TYR A 4 33.43 9.83 -6.53
N LEU A 5 33.53 8.50 -6.45
CA LEU A 5 34.10 7.68 -7.52
C LEU A 5 33.27 7.77 -8.81
N HIS A 6 31.94 7.82 -8.70
CA HIS A 6 31.05 8.00 -9.84
C HIS A 6 31.26 9.35 -10.53
N GLU A 7 31.21 10.46 -9.77
CA GLU A 7 31.34 11.81 -10.32
C GLU A 7 32.71 12.07 -10.94
N MET A 8 33.77 11.53 -10.33
CA MET A 8 35.14 11.66 -10.84
C MET A 8 35.47 10.60 -11.92
N ASN A 9 34.51 9.74 -12.29
CA ASN A 9 34.68 8.59 -13.20
C ASN A 9 35.89 7.71 -12.83
N GLN A 10 36.11 7.50 -11.53
CA GLN A 10 37.22 6.72 -11.00
C GLN A 10 36.76 5.28 -10.70
N ALA A 11 37.59 4.31 -11.09
CA ALA A 11 37.38 2.87 -10.84
C ALA A 11 35.96 2.36 -11.20
N PRO A 12 35.48 2.58 -12.44
CA PRO A 12 34.10 2.25 -12.84
C PRO A 12 33.75 0.76 -12.64
N THR A 13 34.71 -0.14 -12.85
CA THR A 13 34.52 -1.58 -12.63
C THR A 13 34.28 -1.93 -11.16
N ALA A 14 35.04 -1.33 -10.23
CA ALA A 14 34.88 -1.57 -8.80
C ALA A 14 33.56 -0.97 -8.29
N LEU A 15 33.18 0.20 -8.81
CA LEU A 15 31.88 0.81 -8.51
C LEU A 15 30.73 -0.07 -9.00
N ALA A 16 30.80 -0.60 -10.22
CA ALA A 16 29.78 -1.51 -10.75
C ALA A 16 29.64 -2.79 -9.90
N GLN A 17 30.75 -3.36 -9.42
CA GLN A 17 30.74 -4.51 -8.52
C GLN A 17 30.08 -4.19 -7.17
N LEU A 18 30.42 -3.04 -6.57
CA LEU A 18 29.77 -2.58 -5.34
C LEU A 18 28.28 -2.34 -5.54
N GLN A 19 27.90 -1.70 -6.65
CA GLN A 19 26.49 -1.48 -6.98
C GLN A 19 25.75 -2.81 -7.15
N GLN A 20 26.35 -3.81 -7.80
CA GLN A 20 25.76 -5.13 -7.93
C GLN A 20 25.54 -5.79 -6.56
N GLN A 21 26.52 -5.72 -5.66
CA GLN A 21 26.43 -6.30 -4.31
C GLN A 21 25.47 -5.55 -3.37
N TYR A 22 25.28 -4.25 -3.57
CA TYR A 22 24.42 -3.37 -2.77
C TYR A 22 23.27 -2.82 -3.63
N SER A 23 22.59 -3.72 -4.34
CA SER A 23 21.45 -3.42 -5.21
C SER A 23 20.12 -3.96 -4.71
N SER A 24 20.11 -4.61 -3.53
CA SER A 24 18.91 -5.25 -2.99
C SER A 24 17.82 -4.23 -2.64
N PRO A 25 16.54 -4.62 -2.66
CA PRO A 25 15.45 -3.77 -2.18
C PRO A 25 15.73 -3.26 -0.77
N ASN A 26 15.51 -1.97 -0.54
CA ASN A 26 15.75 -1.30 0.74
C ASN A 26 14.46 -0.86 1.43
N VAL A 27 13.31 -1.23 0.86
CA VAL A 27 12.01 -1.21 1.52
C VAL A 27 11.27 -2.49 1.12
N GLN A 28 10.63 -3.16 2.08
CA GLN A 28 9.80 -4.34 1.86
C GLN A 28 8.46 -4.17 2.55
N ILE A 29 7.41 -4.59 1.87
CA ILE A 29 6.05 -4.55 2.37
C ILE A 29 5.45 -5.94 2.20
N TYR A 30 4.75 -6.37 3.22
CA TYR A 30 4.01 -7.61 3.28
C TYR A 30 2.57 -7.31 3.69
N ALA A 31 1.60 -7.89 2.98
CA ALA A 31 0.20 -7.84 3.33
C ALA A 31 -0.39 -9.25 3.27
N SER A 32 -0.91 -9.72 4.40
CA SER A 32 -1.54 -11.03 4.53
C SER A 32 -2.82 -11.16 3.70
N GLU A 33 -3.15 -12.37 3.30
CA GLU A 33 -4.43 -12.70 2.65
C GLU A 33 -5.64 -12.33 3.52
N SER A 34 -5.54 -12.47 4.85
CA SER A 34 -6.62 -12.07 5.77
C SER A 34 -6.93 -10.58 5.66
N LEU A 35 -5.90 -9.73 5.59
CA LEU A 35 -6.07 -8.30 5.35
C LEU A 35 -6.72 -8.04 4.00
N ILE A 36 -6.24 -8.67 2.93
CA ILE A 36 -6.80 -8.51 1.58
C ILE A 36 -8.28 -8.92 1.55
N ASN A 37 -8.64 -10.02 2.20
CA ASN A 37 -10.01 -10.46 2.35
C ASN A 37 -10.86 -9.42 3.07
N ARG A 38 -10.42 -8.86 4.22
CA ARG A 38 -11.21 -7.83 4.91
C ARG A 38 -11.46 -6.58 4.06
N LEU A 39 -10.50 -6.22 3.19
CA LEU A 39 -10.62 -5.07 2.30
C LEU A 39 -11.58 -5.30 1.11
N LEU A 40 -11.70 -6.55 0.66
CA LEU A 40 -12.36 -6.91 -0.60
C LEU A 40 -13.62 -7.75 -0.45
N VAL A 41 -13.83 -8.42 0.68
CA VAL A 41 -15.01 -9.26 0.93
C VAL A 41 -16.27 -8.41 0.89
N ARG A 42 -17.28 -8.90 0.17
CA ARG A 42 -18.58 -8.25 0.03
C ARG A 42 -19.69 -9.26 0.10
N SER A 43 -20.64 -9.04 1.01
CA SER A 43 -21.92 -9.74 0.98
C SER A 43 -22.79 -9.18 -0.14
N ILE A 44 -23.48 -10.07 -0.85
CA ILE A 44 -24.43 -9.71 -1.89
C ILE A 44 -25.83 -10.17 -1.50
N ALA A 45 -26.81 -9.31 -1.74
CA ALA A 45 -28.24 -9.62 -1.66
C ALA A 45 -28.93 -8.82 -2.76
N GLN A 46 -29.01 -9.42 -3.95
CA GLN A 46 -29.40 -8.72 -5.16
C GLN A 46 -30.72 -9.27 -5.70
N PRO A 47 -31.85 -8.56 -5.52
CA PRO A 47 -33.08 -8.86 -6.24
C PRO A 47 -32.92 -8.50 -7.71
N SER A 48 -33.46 -9.34 -8.60
CA SER A 48 -33.44 -9.12 -10.04
C SER A 48 -34.75 -9.63 -10.68
N PRO A 49 -35.30 -8.90 -11.67
CA PRO A 49 -36.47 -9.38 -12.39
C PRO A 49 -36.12 -10.52 -13.33
N VAL A 50 -37.03 -11.48 -13.49
CA VAL A 50 -36.96 -12.54 -14.50
C VAL A 50 -38.01 -12.25 -15.56
N ASN A 51 -37.60 -12.14 -16.82
CA ASN A 51 -38.49 -12.01 -17.97
C ASN A 51 -37.86 -12.70 -19.18
N GLU A 52 -38.30 -13.92 -19.45
CA GLU A 52 -37.70 -14.78 -20.48
C GLU A 52 -38.75 -15.53 -21.29
N CYS A 53 -38.37 -16.08 -22.44
CA CYS A 53 -39.20 -17.02 -23.19
C CYS A 53 -38.47 -18.35 -23.36
N ILE A 54 -38.98 -19.42 -22.75
CA ILE A 54 -38.40 -20.76 -22.80
C ILE A 54 -39.40 -21.70 -23.45
N LEU A 55 -39.00 -22.33 -24.57
CA LEU A 55 -39.85 -23.28 -25.33
C LEU A 55 -41.25 -22.71 -25.66
N GLY A 56 -41.33 -21.42 -26.01
CA GLY A 56 -42.58 -20.72 -26.31
C GLY A 56 -43.44 -20.34 -25.10
N THR A 57 -42.93 -20.54 -23.88
CA THR A 57 -43.56 -20.13 -22.62
C THR A 57 -42.89 -18.86 -22.12
N ARG A 58 -43.65 -17.78 -21.94
CA ARG A 58 -43.14 -16.52 -21.38
C ARG A 58 -43.08 -16.62 -19.85
N ILE A 59 -41.90 -16.56 -19.26
CA ILE A 59 -41.67 -16.67 -17.83
C ILE A 59 -41.43 -15.27 -17.27
N ILE A 60 -42.25 -14.85 -16.30
CA ILE A 60 -42.12 -13.57 -15.60
C ILE A 60 -42.04 -13.83 -14.10
N GLY A 61 -41.09 -13.21 -13.40
CA GLY A 61 -40.91 -13.45 -11.98
C GLY A 61 -39.89 -12.52 -11.33
N GLN A 62 -39.53 -12.89 -10.10
CA GLN A 62 -38.49 -12.25 -9.30
C GLN A 62 -37.48 -13.32 -8.89
N ALA A 63 -36.21 -12.94 -8.93
CA ALA A 63 -35.09 -13.73 -8.46
C ALA A 63 -34.33 -12.95 -7.39
N CYS A 64 -33.74 -13.65 -6.43
CA CYS A 64 -32.87 -13.05 -5.43
C CYS A 64 -31.60 -13.90 -5.31
N MET A 65 -30.46 -13.27 -5.51
CA MET A 65 -29.14 -13.88 -5.31
C MET A 65 -28.58 -13.41 -3.98
N VAL A 66 -28.26 -14.35 -3.10
CA VAL A 66 -27.67 -14.07 -1.77
C VAL A 66 -26.39 -14.86 -1.63
N GLY A 67 -25.30 -14.21 -1.22
CA GLY A 67 -23.99 -14.85 -1.13
C GLY A 67 -22.90 -13.90 -0.68
N ALA A 68 -21.65 -14.32 -0.85
CA ALA A 68 -20.48 -13.51 -0.53
C ALA A 68 -19.37 -13.72 -1.57
N VAL A 69 -18.66 -12.64 -1.88
CA VAL A 69 -17.42 -12.67 -2.64
C VAL A 69 -16.26 -12.77 -1.66
N ASN A 70 -15.46 -13.80 -1.82
CA ASN A 70 -14.20 -14.02 -1.12
C ASN A 70 -13.03 -13.86 -2.09
N VAL A 71 -11.84 -13.71 -1.53
CA VAL A 71 -10.60 -13.53 -2.28
C VAL A 71 -9.59 -14.58 -1.86
N ASP A 72 -9.05 -15.28 -2.84
CA ASP A 72 -7.90 -16.17 -2.63
C ASP A 72 -6.67 -15.59 -3.33
N LEU A 73 -5.52 -15.58 -2.67
CA LEU A 73 -4.26 -15.23 -3.31
C LEU A 73 -3.66 -16.44 -4.02
N LEU A 74 -3.06 -16.20 -5.18
CA LEU A 74 -2.36 -17.24 -5.96
C LEU A 74 -0.88 -16.89 -6.13
N PRO A 75 0.02 -17.87 -6.08
CA PRO A 75 1.44 -17.63 -6.30
C PRO A 75 1.73 -16.97 -7.66
N MET A 76 2.44 -15.85 -7.65
CA MET A 76 2.89 -15.16 -8.86
C MET A 76 4.19 -14.40 -8.59
N THR A 77 5.17 -14.60 -9.48
CA THR A 77 6.43 -13.84 -9.49
C THR A 77 6.32 -12.70 -10.52
N GLY A 78 6.78 -11.49 -10.17
CA GLY A 78 6.71 -10.34 -11.06
C GLY A 78 5.31 -9.74 -11.24
N GLY A 79 4.39 -10.06 -10.34
CA GLY A 79 3.03 -9.57 -10.30
C GLY A 79 2.28 -10.12 -9.10
N VAL A 80 1.03 -9.70 -8.95
CA VAL A 80 0.10 -10.22 -7.94
C VAL A 80 -1.04 -10.92 -8.67
N SER A 81 -1.35 -12.14 -8.25
CA SER A 81 -2.50 -12.89 -8.74
C SER A 81 -3.53 -13.07 -7.64
N VAL A 82 -4.76 -12.70 -7.94
CA VAL A 82 -5.90 -12.73 -7.02
C VAL A 82 -7.06 -13.45 -7.68
N GLN A 83 -7.64 -14.44 -7.01
CA GLN A 83 -8.85 -15.12 -7.47
C GLN A 83 -10.05 -14.61 -6.68
N LEU A 84 -11.04 -14.07 -7.38
CA LEU A 84 -12.33 -13.73 -6.81
C LEU A 84 -13.24 -14.94 -6.88
N ASN A 85 -13.80 -15.34 -5.75
CA ASN A 85 -14.74 -16.45 -5.64
C ASN A 85 -16.07 -15.94 -5.09
N LEU A 86 -17.12 -15.94 -5.91
CA LEU A 86 -18.48 -15.72 -5.45
C LEU A 86 -19.14 -17.05 -5.15
N ASN A 87 -19.51 -17.26 -3.89
CA ASN A 87 -20.36 -18.38 -3.48
C ASN A 87 -21.74 -17.82 -3.12
N ALA A 88 -22.76 -18.17 -3.92
CA ALA A 88 -24.10 -17.63 -3.77
C ALA A 88 -25.19 -18.67 -4.01
N ASN A 89 -26.39 -18.33 -3.55
CA ASN A 89 -27.62 -19.06 -3.79
C ASN A 89 -28.60 -18.15 -4.54
N LEU A 90 -29.10 -18.62 -5.68
CA LEU A 90 -30.16 -17.99 -6.42
C LEU A 90 -31.48 -18.67 -6.11
N THR A 91 -32.47 -17.89 -5.67
CA THR A 91 -33.85 -18.34 -5.51
C THR A 91 -34.74 -17.56 -6.46
N THR A 92 -35.71 -18.25 -7.08
CA THR A 92 -36.64 -17.62 -8.01
C THR A 92 -38.07 -18.01 -7.73
N ARG A 93 -38.99 -17.07 -7.97
CA ARG A 93 -40.43 -17.32 -8.03
C ARG A 93 -40.96 -16.71 -9.32
N SER A 94 -41.58 -17.53 -10.15
CA SER A 94 -42.00 -17.11 -11.49
C SER A 94 -43.31 -17.74 -11.94
N ASN A 95 -43.93 -17.07 -12.91
CA ASN A 95 -45.12 -17.50 -13.61
C ASN A 95 -44.80 -17.64 -15.11
N GLY A 96 -44.96 -18.84 -15.65
CA GLY A 96 -44.89 -19.14 -17.07
C GLY A 96 -46.26 -19.01 -17.73
N PHE A 97 -46.36 -18.24 -18.81
CA PHE A 97 -47.56 -18.03 -19.60
C PHE A 97 -47.40 -18.74 -20.94
N ASN A 98 -48.27 -19.73 -21.18
CA ASN A 98 -48.35 -20.42 -22.47
C ASN A 98 -49.81 -20.56 -22.89
N ARG A 99 -50.20 -19.82 -23.92
CA ARG A 99 -51.60 -19.68 -24.37
C ARG A 99 -52.50 -19.24 -23.19
N ARG A 100 -53.48 -20.04 -22.80
CA ARG A 100 -54.41 -19.77 -21.68
C ARG A 100 -54.01 -20.44 -20.37
N VAL A 101 -52.83 -21.06 -20.32
CA VAL A 101 -52.32 -21.78 -19.13
C VAL A 101 -51.27 -20.94 -18.43
N VAL A 102 -51.38 -20.85 -17.11
CA VAL A 102 -50.37 -20.23 -16.23
C VAL A 102 -49.70 -21.31 -15.39
N ILE A 103 -48.38 -21.32 -15.39
CA ILE A 103 -47.53 -22.31 -14.69
C ILE A 103 -46.77 -21.55 -13.60
N GLY A 104 -47.13 -21.77 -12.33
CA GLY A 104 -46.39 -21.24 -11.20
C GLY A 104 -45.22 -22.14 -10.85
N ALA A 105 -44.01 -21.59 -10.78
CA ALA A 105 -42.80 -22.34 -10.49
C ALA A 105 -41.87 -21.60 -9.53
N THR A 106 -41.10 -22.37 -8.76
CA THR A 106 -39.97 -21.89 -7.97
C THR A 106 -38.72 -22.61 -8.40
N SER A 107 -37.58 -21.91 -8.40
CA SER A 107 -36.31 -22.54 -8.69
C SER A 107 -35.26 -22.15 -7.66
N TYR A 108 -34.30 -23.05 -7.48
CA TYR A 108 -33.13 -22.88 -6.65
C TYR A 108 -31.90 -23.27 -7.46
N SER A 109 -30.83 -22.50 -7.35
CA SER A 109 -29.53 -22.87 -7.90
C SER A 109 -28.42 -22.37 -6.99
N PRO A 110 -27.49 -23.22 -6.53
CA PRO A 110 -26.19 -22.73 -6.10
C PRO A 110 -25.49 -22.09 -7.30
N VAL A 111 -24.70 -21.06 -7.04
CA VAL A 111 -23.95 -20.28 -8.04
C VAL A 111 -22.55 -20.10 -7.50
N ASN A 112 -21.57 -20.63 -8.24
CA ASN A 112 -20.15 -20.43 -7.98
C ASN A 112 -19.56 -19.68 -9.16
N VAL A 113 -19.02 -18.48 -8.92
CA VAL A 113 -18.34 -17.69 -9.95
C VAL A 113 -16.88 -17.52 -9.56
N THR A 114 -16.00 -17.77 -10.52
CA THR A 114 -14.55 -17.59 -10.34
C THR A 114 -14.01 -16.67 -11.43
N LYS A 115 -13.19 -15.68 -11.04
CA LYS A 115 -12.47 -14.80 -11.96
C LYS A 115 -11.11 -14.48 -11.35
N GLN A 116 -10.04 -14.69 -12.11
CA GLN A 116 -8.69 -14.36 -11.69
C GLN A 116 -8.32 -12.97 -12.19
N ILE A 117 -7.70 -12.17 -11.33
CA ILE A 117 -7.20 -10.82 -11.60
C ILE A 117 -5.68 -10.86 -11.46
N PHE A 118 -4.99 -10.25 -12.41
CA PHE A 118 -3.55 -10.14 -12.43
C PHE A 118 -3.16 -8.67 -12.36
N LEU A 119 -2.29 -8.32 -11.42
CA LEU A 119 -1.61 -7.04 -11.38
C LEU A 119 -0.15 -7.26 -11.77
N THR A 120 0.28 -6.66 -12.87
CA THR A 120 1.65 -6.73 -13.36
C THR A 120 2.19 -5.32 -13.61
N PRO A 121 3.50 -5.16 -13.89
CA PRO A 121 4.05 -3.87 -14.29
C PRO A 121 3.37 -3.25 -15.51
N SER A 122 2.75 -4.05 -16.40
CA SER A 122 2.04 -3.54 -17.58
C SER A 122 0.60 -3.10 -17.31
N GLY A 123 0.06 -3.36 -16.12
CA GLY A 123 -1.32 -3.04 -15.78
C GLY A 123 -2.02 -4.14 -15.00
N ILE A 124 -3.32 -3.95 -14.84
CA ILE A 124 -4.25 -4.89 -14.23
C ILE A 124 -5.08 -5.54 -15.35
N SER A 125 -5.14 -6.86 -15.36
CA SER A 125 -5.94 -7.65 -16.30
C SER A 125 -6.73 -8.72 -15.56
N ALA A 126 -7.63 -9.40 -16.27
CA ALA A 126 -8.38 -10.50 -15.67
C ALA A 126 -8.62 -11.64 -16.67
N SER A 127 -8.75 -12.85 -16.13
CA SER A 127 -9.15 -14.03 -16.88
C SER A 127 -10.62 -13.95 -17.30
N PRO A 128 -11.05 -14.79 -18.26
CA PRO A 128 -12.46 -15.04 -18.48
C PRO A 128 -13.15 -15.52 -17.19
N THR A 129 -14.40 -15.09 -17.01
CA THR A 129 -15.22 -15.50 -15.86
C THR A 129 -15.79 -16.89 -16.08
N ASN A 130 -15.52 -17.78 -15.13
CA ASN A 130 -16.13 -19.11 -15.08
C ASN A 130 -17.32 -19.09 -14.12
N VAL A 131 -18.46 -19.64 -14.55
CA VAL A 131 -19.71 -19.69 -13.79
C VAL A 131 -20.18 -21.14 -13.78
N ALA A 132 -20.24 -21.72 -12.58
CA ALA A 132 -20.82 -23.03 -12.33
C ALA A 132 -22.14 -22.87 -11.58
N THR A 133 -23.17 -23.58 -12.06
CA THR A 133 -24.53 -23.53 -11.50
C THR A 133 -25.11 -24.94 -11.48
N ASN A 134 -26.20 -25.13 -10.74
CA ASN A 134 -26.98 -26.35 -10.76
C ASN A 134 -28.46 -26.00 -10.55
N LEU A 135 -29.15 -25.67 -11.65
CA LEU A 135 -30.53 -25.20 -11.58
C LEU A 135 -31.52 -26.34 -11.32
N GLN A 136 -32.27 -26.21 -10.23
CA GLN A 136 -33.38 -27.09 -9.91
C GLN A 136 -34.68 -26.29 -9.86
N SER A 137 -35.60 -26.60 -10.77
CA SER A 137 -36.94 -26.02 -10.80
C SER A 137 -37.99 -26.99 -10.26
N SER A 138 -39.04 -26.44 -9.66
CA SER A 138 -40.25 -27.15 -9.24
C SER A 138 -41.48 -26.41 -9.74
N ILE A 139 -42.38 -27.15 -10.39
CA ILE A 139 -43.68 -26.64 -10.83
C ILE A 139 -44.65 -26.80 -9.66
N ASN A 140 -45.10 -25.68 -9.10
CA ASN A 140 -45.93 -25.66 -7.91
C ASN A 140 -47.42 -25.64 -8.25
N ALA A 141 -47.78 -25.02 -9.39
CA ALA A 141 -49.17 -24.88 -9.79
C ALA A 141 -49.33 -24.79 -11.31
N ILE A 142 -50.44 -25.34 -11.82
CA ILE A 142 -50.86 -25.15 -13.21
C ILE A 142 -52.32 -24.70 -13.20
N ALA A 143 -52.54 -23.44 -13.56
CA ALA A 143 -53.85 -22.80 -13.56
C ALA A 143 -54.45 -22.80 -14.97
N HIS A 144 -55.64 -23.40 -15.09
CA HIS A 144 -56.52 -23.33 -16.26
C HIS A 144 -57.95 -23.75 -15.88
N ARG A 145 -58.96 -23.15 -16.52
CA ARG A 145 -60.39 -23.40 -16.26
C ARG A 145 -60.82 -24.87 -16.43
N SER A 146 -60.35 -25.54 -17.48
CA SER A 146 -60.64 -26.97 -17.75
C SER A 146 -59.66 -27.90 -17.04
N ARG A 147 -60.19 -28.91 -16.33
CA ARG A 147 -59.42 -29.99 -15.69
C ARG A 147 -58.63 -30.84 -16.69
N ILE A 148 -59.20 -31.10 -17.87
CA ILE A 148 -58.54 -31.90 -18.93
C ILE A 148 -57.30 -31.17 -19.43
N VAL A 149 -57.42 -29.87 -19.70
CA VAL A 149 -56.30 -29.04 -20.15
C VAL A 149 -55.21 -28.95 -19.08
N ARG A 150 -55.57 -28.85 -17.80
CA ARG A 150 -54.58 -28.91 -16.70
C ARG A 150 -53.79 -30.22 -16.70
N ARG A 151 -54.46 -31.36 -16.90
CA ARG A 151 -53.80 -32.68 -16.95
C ARG A 151 -52.85 -32.79 -18.15
N ILE A 152 -53.28 -32.33 -19.32
CA ILE A 152 -52.43 -32.30 -20.53
C ILE A 152 -51.24 -31.36 -20.33
N ALA A 153 -51.47 -30.16 -19.82
CA ALA A 153 -50.41 -29.18 -19.53
C ALA A 153 -49.41 -29.71 -18.50
N SER A 154 -49.89 -30.38 -17.44
CA SER A 154 -49.02 -31.01 -16.44
C SER A 154 -48.13 -32.09 -17.03
N ARG A 155 -48.67 -32.95 -17.88
CA ARG A 155 -47.90 -33.99 -18.56
C ARG A 155 -46.84 -33.37 -19.47
N LYS A 156 -47.24 -32.43 -20.32
CA LYS A 156 -46.34 -31.76 -21.26
C LYS A 156 -45.26 -30.93 -20.54
N ALA A 157 -45.61 -30.26 -19.44
CA ALA A 157 -44.64 -29.51 -18.64
C ALA A 157 -43.63 -30.44 -17.97
N ALA A 158 -44.06 -31.61 -17.48
CA ALA A 158 -43.14 -32.62 -16.93
C ALA A 158 -42.21 -33.20 -17.99
N GLU A 159 -42.73 -33.52 -19.19
CA GLU A 159 -41.93 -33.99 -20.34
C GLU A 159 -40.89 -32.96 -20.79
N GLN A 160 -41.26 -31.67 -20.82
CA GLN A 160 -40.38 -30.60 -21.28
C GLN A 160 -39.44 -30.05 -20.19
N LYS A 161 -39.65 -30.41 -18.91
CA LYS A 161 -38.92 -29.86 -17.77
C LYS A 161 -37.40 -30.00 -17.90
N PRO A 162 -36.82 -31.18 -18.22
CA PRO A 162 -35.36 -31.33 -18.28
C PRO A 162 -34.72 -30.41 -19.32
N LEU A 163 -35.35 -30.29 -20.50
CA LEU A 163 -34.88 -29.41 -21.57
C LEU A 163 -35.07 -27.93 -21.21
N ALA A 164 -36.20 -27.58 -20.57
CA ALA A 164 -36.46 -26.23 -20.11
C ALA A 164 -35.44 -25.78 -19.05
N ASP A 165 -35.11 -26.66 -18.10
CA ASP A 165 -34.10 -26.41 -17.07
C ASP A 165 -32.70 -26.22 -17.67
N ALA A 166 -32.31 -27.08 -18.62
CA ALA A 166 -31.02 -26.93 -19.31
C ALA A 166 -30.90 -25.59 -20.08
N ILE A 167 -31.97 -25.16 -20.75
CA ILE A 167 -32.01 -23.86 -21.45
C ILE A 167 -31.96 -22.70 -20.43
N ALA A 168 -32.74 -22.79 -19.36
CA ALA A 168 -32.78 -21.78 -18.30
C ALA A 168 -31.41 -21.64 -17.64
N GLU A 169 -30.74 -22.75 -17.36
CA GLU A 169 -29.41 -22.81 -16.77
C GLU A 169 -28.37 -22.15 -17.67
N GLY A 170 -28.30 -22.50 -18.96
CA GLY A 170 -27.36 -21.87 -19.88
C GLY A 170 -27.55 -20.36 -20.01
N ARG A 171 -28.82 -19.88 -20.00
CA ARG A 171 -29.12 -18.44 -20.01
C ARG A 171 -28.76 -17.76 -18.70
N MET A 172 -29.03 -18.42 -17.58
CA MET A 172 -28.65 -17.94 -16.25
C MET A 172 -27.13 -17.78 -16.14
N GLN A 173 -26.36 -18.79 -16.57
CA GLN A 173 -24.89 -18.73 -16.60
C GLN A 173 -24.40 -17.56 -17.44
N ASN A 174 -24.94 -17.37 -18.65
CA ASN A 174 -24.55 -16.27 -19.53
C ASN A 174 -24.87 -14.89 -18.93
N ARG A 175 -26.05 -14.73 -18.33
CA ARG A 175 -26.43 -13.48 -17.65
C ARG A 175 -25.49 -13.16 -16.50
N ILE A 176 -25.25 -14.13 -15.62
CA ILE A 176 -24.36 -13.96 -14.46
C ILE A 176 -22.96 -13.61 -14.94
N ARG A 177 -22.44 -14.32 -15.96
CA ARG A 177 -21.13 -14.06 -16.54
C ARG A 177 -21.00 -12.62 -17.07
N ASN A 178 -22.00 -12.16 -17.84
CA ASN A 178 -21.97 -10.84 -18.43
C ASN A 178 -22.06 -9.73 -17.36
N GLN A 179 -23.00 -9.86 -16.42
CA GLN A 179 -23.15 -8.89 -15.33
C GLN A 179 -21.90 -8.83 -14.45
N TYR A 180 -21.31 -9.99 -14.12
CA TYR A 180 -20.09 -10.06 -13.34
C TYR A 180 -18.90 -9.44 -14.08
N ASN A 181 -18.78 -9.68 -15.39
CA ASN A 181 -17.76 -9.04 -16.22
C ASN A 181 -17.93 -7.52 -16.26
N GLU A 182 -19.13 -7.02 -16.58
CA GLU A 182 -19.40 -5.58 -16.65
C GLU A 182 -19.01 -4.85 -15.35
N GLN A 183 -19.41 -5.40 -14.19
CA GLN A 183 -19.09 -4.81 -12.88
C GLN A 183 -17.60 -4.83 -12.55
N ILE A 184 -16.90 -5.91 -12.89
CA ILE A 184 -15.47 -6.02 -12.63
C ILE A 184 -14.68 -5.16 -13.61
N ASP A 185 -15.01 -5.17 -14.89
CA ASP A 185 -14.26 -4.47 -15.93
C ASP A 185 -14.31 -2.94 -15.75
N GLU A 186 -15.43 -2.40 -15.25
CA GLU A 186 -15.53 -0.99 -14.83
C GLU A 186 -14.56 -0.65 -13.69
N GLN A 187 -14.49 -1.50 -12.67
CA GLN A 187 -13.58 -1.33 -11.53
C GLN A 187 -12.12 -1.48 -11.97
N LEU A 188 -11.82 -2.46 -12.84
CA LEU A 188 -10.49 -2.68 -13.40
C LEU A 188 -10.02 -1.52 -14.26
N SER A 189 -10.90 -0.94 -15.09
CA SER A 189 -10.58 0.24 -15.89
C SER A 189 -10.19 1.44 -15.01
N THR A 190 -10.96 1.69 -13.95
CA THR A 190 -10.66 2.75 -12.97
C THR A 190 -9.35 2.49 -12.24
N ALA A 191 -9.11 1.24 -11.83
CA ALA A 191 -7.88 0.86 -11.15
C ALA A 191 -6.65 0.97 -12.08
N ASN A 192 -6.79 0.59 -13.35
CA ASN A 192 -5.77 0.74 -14.37
C ASN A 192 -5.42 2.20 -14.64
N ALA A 193 -6.41 3.09 -14.78
CA ALA A 193 -6.14 4.51 -14.96
C ALA A 193 -5.31 5.09 -13.81
N ARG A 194 -5.64 4.70 -12.57
CA ARG A 194 -4.87 5.09 -11.37
C ARG A 194 -3.46 4.51 -11.38
N LEU A 195 -3.32 3.21 -11.66
CA LEU A 195 -2.01 2.55 -11.74
C LEU A 195 -1.13 3.22 -12.80
N THR A 196 -1.65 3.45 -14.00
CA THR A 196 -0.94 4.13 -15.09
C THR A 196 -0.51 5.53 -14.68
N SER A 197 -1.35 6.29 -13.97
CA SER A 197 -0.95 7.61 -13.46
C SER A 197 0.23 7.53 -12.47
N LEU A 198 0.18 6.59 -11.52
CA LEU A 198 1.26 6.33 -10.55
C LEU A 198 2.55 5.80 -11.21
N GLN A 199 2.42 5.06 -12.31
CA GLN A 199 3.55 4.52 -13.05
C GLN A 199 4.15 5.53 -14.04
N SER A 200 3.35 6.37 -14.69
CA SER A 200 3.84 7.31 -15.71
C SER A 200 4.42 8.59 -15.10
N GLN A 201 3.92 9.00 -13.93
CA GLN A 201 4.35 10.23 -13.27
C GLN A 201 4.94 9.91 -11.90
N SER A 202 6.17 10.38 -11.67
CA SER A 202 6.70 10.44 -10.30
C SER A 202 5.80 11.37 -9.48
N PRO A 203 5.49 11.05 -8.21
CA PRO A 203 4.71 11.94 -7.36
C PRO A 203 5.28 13.37 -7.39
N PRO A 204 4.44 14.43 -7.49
CA PRO A 204 4.93 15.81 -7.62
C PRO A 204 5.92 16.22 -6.54
N GLU A 205 5.75 15.70 -5.33
CA GLU A 205 6.65 15.93 -4.20
C GLU A 205 8.02 15.30 -4.43
N MET A 206 8.09 14.08 -4.98
CA MET A 206 9.35 13.43 -5.34
C MET A 206 10.08 14.21 -6.43
N VAL A 207 9.36 14.68 -7.45
CA VAL A 207 9.92 15.51 -8.52
C VAL A 207 10.47 16.82 -7.94
N ARG A 208 9.69 17.50 -7.09
CA ARG A 208 10.10 18.75 -6.42
C ARG A 208 11.35 18.55 -5.57
N LEU A 209 11.50 17.40 -4.92
CA LEU A 209 12.64 17.06 -4.10
C LEU A 209 13.82 16.46 -4.89
N GLY A 210 13.69 16.25 -6.21
CA GLY A 210 14.70 15.63 -7.06
C GLY A 210 14.91 14.14 -6.79
N LEU A 211 13.99 13.49 -6.09
CA LEU A 211 14.09 12.07 -5.73
C LEU A 211 13.86 11.18 -6.96
N PRO A 212 14.73 10.18 -7.21
CA PRO A 212 14.53 9.25 -8.31
C PRO A 212 13.28 8.42 -8.06
N LYS A 213 12.61 8.05 -9.15
CA LYS A 213 11.47 7.14 -9.10
C LYS A 213 11.94 5.77 -8.56
N PRO A 214 11.29 5.21 -7.52
CA PRO A 214 11.68 3.92 -6.99
C PRO A 214 11.42 2.80 -7.99
N GLN A 215 12.25 1.76 -7.91
CA GLN A 215 11.99 0.51 -8.61
C GLN A 215 11.13 -0.38 -7.72
N LEU A 216 9.97 -0.80 -8.23
CA LEU A 216 8.98 -1.58 -7.52
C LEU A 216 8.88 -2.97 -8.14
N HIS A 217 8.88 -3.99 -7.28
CA HIS A 217 8.63 -5.37 -7.66
C HIS A 217 7.53 -5.94 -6.77
N TYR A 218 6.60 -6.66 -7.39
CA TYR A 218 5.49 -7.28 -6.69
C TYR A 218 5.54 -8.79 -6.87
N SER A 219 5.15 -9.51 -5.84
CA SER A 219 4.86 -10.94 -5.90
C SER A 219 3.69 -11.29 -5.01
N SER A 220 3.02 -12.40 -5.28
CA SER A 220 2.05 -13.00 -4.38
C SER A 220 2.38 -14.46 -4.12
N THR A 221 1.96 -14.94 -2.96
CA THR A 221 1.92 -16.35 -2.57
C THR A 221 0.46 -16.75 -2.31
N THR A 222 0.20 -17.93 -1.77
CA THR A 222 -1.15 -18.26 -1.27
C THR A 222 -1.54 -17.43 -0.07
N ASP A 223 -0.57 -16.96 0.73
CA ASP A 223 -0.86 -16.41 2.06
C ASP A 223 -0.66 -14.89 2.11
N ALA A 224 0.01 -14.30 1.12
CA ALA A 224 0.37 -12.88 1.15
C ALA A 224 0.76 -12.27 -0.19
N ILE A 225 0.66 -10.94 -0.23
CA ILE A 225 1.26 -10.07 -1.24
C ILE A 225 2.57 -9.49 -0.67
N HIS A 226 3.60 -9.48 -1.49
CA HIS A 226 4.88 -8.82 -1.21
C HIS A 226 5.11 -7.69 -2.20
N ALA A 227 5.53 -6.54 -1.69
CA ALA A 227 6.01 -5.43 -2.52
C ALA A 227 7.42 -5.04 -2.05
N ASN A 228 8.38 -5.18 -2.94
CA ASN A 228 9.78 -4.84 -2.70
C ASN A 228 10.13 -3.58 -3.48
N MET A 229 10.75 -2.62 -2.81
CA MET A 229 11.09 -1.33 -3.39
C MET A 229 12.58 -1.03 -3.21
N ARG A 230 13.19 -0.47 -4.26
CA ARG A 230 14.53 0.11 -4.21
C ARG A 230 14.46 1.62 -4.44
N GLN A 231 14.71 2.39 -3.37
CA GLN A 231 14.90 3.83 -3.42
C GLN A 231 16.40 4.15 -3.44
N ALA A 232 16.94 4.39 -4.63
CA ALA A 232 18.33 4.78 -4.83
C ALA A 232 18.48 5.48 -6.19
N ALA A 233 19.32 6.52 -6.25
CA ALA A 233 19.80 7.05 -7.51
C ALA A 233 20.82 6.09 -8.17
N VAL A 234 21.14 6.32 -9.44
CA VAL A 234 22.06 5.46 -10.22
C VAL A 234 23.44 5.32 -9.56
N PHE A 235 23.88 6.33 -8.83
CA PHE A 235 25.18 6.37 -8.16
C PHE A 235 25.13 5.94 -6.68
N GLN A 236 23.93 5.76 -6.10
CA GLN A 236 23.76 5.39 -4.70
C GLN A 236 23.71 3.87 -4.51
N LEU A 237 24.13 3.43 -3.33
CA LEU A 237 24.01 2.04 -2.91
C LEU A 237 22.69 1.83 -2.17
N ALA A 238 22.14 0.63 -2.24
CA ALA A 238 20.94 0.21 -1.52
C ALA A 238 21.30 -0.79 -0.41
N ALA A 239 20.34 -1.61 0.00
CA ALA A 239 20.60 -2.66 0.97
C ALA A 239 21.57 -3.69 0.38
N HIS A 240 22.42 -4.27 1.22
CA HIS A 240 23.27 -5.40 0.82
C HIS A 240 22.42 -6.63 0.49
N ARG A 241 21.44 -6.93 1.36
CA ARG A 241 20.54 -8.08 1.27
C ARG A 241 19.13 -7.68 1.69
N PRO A 242 18.10 -8.44 1.29
CA PRO A 242 16.76 -8.35 1.86
C PRO A 242 16.74 -8.40 3.39
N SER A 243 15.69 -7.87 4.02
CA SER A 243 15.45 -8.03 5.47
C SER A 243 15.34 -9.52 5.82
N GLU A 244 16.02 -9.90 6.91
CA GLU A 244 15.93 -11.23 7.52
C GLU A 244 15.17 -11.18 8.86
N LEU A 245 14.59 -10.04 9.21
CA LEU A 245 13.80 -9.90 10.43
C LEU A 245 12.59 -10.84 10.37
N ALA A 246 12.38 -11.56 11.47
CA ALA A 246 11.25 -12.47 11.57
C ALA A 246 9.94 -11.67 11.47
N LYS A 247 9.04 -12.09 10.60
CA LYS A 247 7.72 -11.46 10.49
C LYS A 247 6.88 -11.86 11.71
N PRO A 248 6.21 -10.93 12.40
CA PRO A 248 5.34 -11.27 13.53
C PRO A 248 4.15 -12.09 13.01
N GLN A 249 3.83 -13.20 13.68
CA GLN A 249 2.74 -14.08 13.24
C GLN A 249 1.36 -13.40 13.30
N SER A 250 1.19 -12.46 14.22
CA SER A 250 -0.03 -11.68 14.40
C SER A 250 -0.15 -10.47 13.46
N ALA A 251 0.93 -10.08 12.78
CA ALA A 251 0.92 -8.91 11.92
C ALA A 251 0.31 -9.27 10.56
N GLU A 252 -0.72 -8.53 10.18
CA GLU A 252 -1.42 -8.67 8.91
C GLU A 252 -0.86 -7.74 7.83
N PHE A 253 -0.13 -6.72 8.23
CA PHE A 253 0.67 -5.87 7.39
C PHE A 253 2.05 -5.66 8.04
N VAL A 254 3.13 -5.76 7.28
CA VAL A 254 4.48 -5.50 7.77
C VAL A 254 5.18 -4.58 6.79
N ALA A 255 5.81 -3.52 7.31
CA ALA A 255 6.69 -2.65 6.54
C ALA A 255 8.10 -2.70 7.12
N GLU A 256 9.08 -2.94 6.26
CA GLU A 256 10.49 -2.98 6.59
C GLU A 256 11.24 -1.94 5.77
N VAL A 257 12.04 -1.11 6.44
CA VAL A 257 12.82 -0.05 5.79
C VAL A 257 14.28 -0.18 6.21
N HIS A 258 15.16 -0.35 5.24
CA HIS A 258 16.60 -0.34 5.47
C HIS A 258 17.10 1.10 5.55
N GLN A 259 18.09 1.36 6.40
CA GLN A 259 18.67 2.70 6.61
C GLN A 259 19.10 3.38 5.30
N SER A 260 19.56 2.60 4.30
CA SER A 260 19.95 3.15 3.00
C SER A 260 18.81 3.87 2.28
N ALA A 261 17.55 3.44 2.44
CA ALA A 261 16.41 4.08 1.76
C ALA A 261 16.25 5.54 2.21
N VAL A 262 16.35 5.77 3.53
CA VAL A 262 16.26 7.10 4.13
C VAL A 262 17.51 7.92 3.85
N ILE A 263 18.70 7.32 4.01
CA ILE A 263 19.98 7.98 3.70
C ILE A 263 20.00 8.45 2.25
N ASN A 264 19.60 7.61 1.29
CA ASN A 264 19.60 7.94 -0.13
C ASN A 264 18.68 9.12 -0.46
N ALA A 265 17.50 9.17 0.17
CA ALA A 265 16.59 10.29 0.01
C ALA A 265 17.16 11.58 0.61
N LEU A 266 17.71 11.50 1.83
CA LEU A 266 18.28 12.66 2.52
C LEU A 266 19.56 13.18 1.87
N ASP A 267 20.37 12.33 1.24
CA ASP A 267 21.56 12.73 0.48
C ASP A 267 21.19 13.70 -0.67
N ILE A 268 20.09 13.40 -1.39
CA ILE A 268 19.58 14.27 -2.46
C ILE A 268 18.94 15.53 -1.90
N VAL A 269 18.18 15.41 -0.82
CA VAL A 269 17.42 16.52 -0.25
C VAL A 269 18.29 17.48 0.56
N LEU A 270 19.41 17.03 1.14
CA LEU A 270 20.22 17.85 2.06
C LEU A 270 21.65 18.08 1.58
N GLY A 271 22.12 17.36 0.56
CA GLY A 271 23.47 17.51 0.02
C GLY A 271 23.73 18.94 -0.41
N ASP A 272 24.83 19.52 0.08
CA ASP A 272 25.29 20.89 -0.22
C ASP A 272 24.27 22.01 0.11
N ARG A 273 23.23 21.69 0.90
CA ARG A 273 22.25 22.68 1.32
C ARG A 273 22.74 23.50 2.50
N THR A 274 22.37 24.77 2.50
CA THR A 274 22.55 25.67 3.64
C THR A 274 21.20 26.00 4.23
N ILE A 275 20.97 25.56 5.48
CA ILE A 275 19.80 25.91 6.28
C ILE A 275 20.06 27.28 6.89
N ARG A 276 19.13 28.23 6.75
CA ARG A 276 19.24 29.57 7.31
C ARG A 276 18.10 29.81 8.30
N SER A 277 18.35 30.62 9.31
CA SER A 277 17.31 30.99 10.30
C SER A 277 16.08 31.60 9.64
N ALA A 278 16.27 32.45 8.62
CA ALA A 278 15.20 33.10 7.87
C ALA A 278 14.28 32.12 7.12
N ASP A 279 14.76 30.91 6.80
CA ASP A 279 14.01 29.92 6.01
C ASP A 279 13.25 28.92 6.91
N LEU A 280 13.40 29.00 8.24
CA LEU A 280 12.83 28.04 9.18
C LEU A 280 11.31 28.01 9.15
N ASP A 281 10.67 29.17 8.95
CA ASP A 281 9.21 29.26 8.88
C ASP A 281 8.67 28.49 7.68
N ASP A 282 9.33 28.61 6.52
CA ASP A 282 8.98 27.89 5.32
C ASP A 282 9.17 26.39 5.50
N TYR A 283 10.28 25.96 6.11
CA TYR A 283 10.52 24.55 6.42
C TYR A 283 9.51 23.98 7.43
N ALA A 284 9.20 24.71 8.50
CA ALA A 284 8.21 24.29 9.50
C ALA A 284 6.81 24.18 8.91
N LYS A 285 6.42 25.16 8.08
CA LYS A 285 5.15 25.17 7.36
C LYS A 285 5.04 24.01 6.36
N GLN A 286 6.10 23.73 5.62
CA GLN A 286 6.14 22.59 4.68
C GLN A 286 6.09 21.24 5.40
N ALA A 287 6.77 21.10 6.54
CA ALA A 287 6.88 19.84 7.27
C ALA A 287 5.65 19.54 8.15
N THR A 288 5.08 20.55 8.80
CA THR A 288 4.03 20.36 9.83
C THR A 288 2.69 21.01 9.48
N GLY A 289 2.64 21.87 8.47
CA GLY A 289 1.46 22.67 8.11
C GLY A 289 1.26 23.93 8.97
N SER A 290 2.09 24.13 9.98
CA SER A 290 2.00 25.28 10.91
C SER A 290 3.40 25.78 11.30
N VAL A 291 3.49 27.03 11.75
CA VAL A 291 4.73 27.61 12.27
C VAL A 291 4.53 27.87 13.76
N THR A 292 5.40 27.32 14.60
CA THR A 292 5.32 27.54 16.06
C THR A 292 5.88 28.91 16.42
N GLU A 293 5.44 29.49 17.54
CA GLU A 293 6.00 30.76 18.05
C GLU A 293 7.50 30.65 18.37
N GLU A 294 7.98 29.46 18.73
CA GLU A 294 9.41 29.18 18.91
C GLU A 294 10.17 29.29 17.58
N THR A 295 9.61 28.73 16.50
CA THR A 295 10.18 28.82 15.15
C THR A 295 10.23 30.27 14.65
N LYS A 296 9.15 31.04 14.83
CA LYS A 296 9.13 32.46 14.42
C LYS A 296 10.16 33.29 15.16
N LYS A 297 10.25 33.13 16.50
CA LYS A 297 11.26 33.82 17.32
C LYS A 297 12.68 33.47 16.88
N GLU A 298 12.89 32.24 16.45
CA GLU A 298 14.16 31.78 15.93
C GLU A 298 14.48 32.40 14.55
N ALA A 299 13.48 32.52 13.67
CA ALA A 299 13.64 33.13 12.35
C ALA A 299 13.89 34.65 12.43
N GLU A 300 13.24 35.35 13.36
CA GLU A 300 13.38 36.78 13.63
C GLU A 300 14.61 37.14 14.49
N GLY A 301 15.25 36.13 15.09
CA GLY A 301 16.40 36.29 15.98
C GLY A 301 17.71 36.65 15.26
N GLU A 302 18.82 36.48 15.97
CA GLU A 302 20.16 36.70 15.40
C GLU A 302 20.39 35.76 14.19
N PRO A 303 20.71 36.28 12.99
CA PRO A 303 20.82 35.45 11.80
C PRO A 303 21.91 34.39 11.92
N TRP A 304 21.57 33.16 11.54
CA TRP A 304 22.53 32.06 11.47
C TRP A 304 22.31 31.19 10.24
N SER A 305 23.35 30.47 9.85
CA SER A 305 23.26 29.46 8.81
C SER A 305 24.09 28.22 9.13
N ILE A 306 23.66 27.07 8.63
CA ILE A 306 24.33 25.77 8.76
C ILE A 306 24.40 25.16 7.36
N SER A 307 25.61 25.01 6.83
CA SER A 307 25.86 24.33 5.57
C SER A 307 26.20 22.87 5.82
N LEU A 308 25.45 21.98 5.16
CA LEU A 308 25.60 20.54 5.26
C LEU A 308 26.64 20.03 4.27
N ALA A 309 27.24 18.89 4.58
CA ALA A 309 28.20 18.26 3.67
C ALA A 309 27.55 17.92 2.32
N ALA A 310 28.31 18.09 1.22
CA ALA A 310 27.86 17.73 -0.12
C ALA A 310 27.53 16.23 -0.28
N TYR A 311 28.24 15.36 0.46
CA TYR A 311 28.05 13.91 0.39
C TYR A 311 27.75 13.31 1.76
N ARG A 312 26.71 12.47 1.82
CA ARG A 312 26.22 11.86 3.06
C ARG A 312 26.11 12.91 4.19
N PRO A 313 25.32 13.98 3.97
CA PRO A 313 25.04 14.99 5.00
C PRO A 313 24.37 14.35 6.22
N VAL A 314 23.62 13.28 6.02
CA VAL A 314 23.01 12.49 7.08
C VAL A 314 23.53 11.05 7.02
N ASP A 315 23.85 10.50 8.18
CA ASP A 315 24.04 9.08 8.40
C ASP A 315 22.96 8.56 9.35
N ILE A 316 22.44 7.37 9.07
CA ILE A 316 21.46 6.69 9.92
C ILE A 316 21.97 5.27 10.14
N GLN A 317 22.07 4.88 11.40
CA GLN A 317 22.36 3.52 11.78
C GLN A 317 21.17 2.95 12.54
N LEU A 318 20.67 1.82 12.05
CA LEU A 318 19.55 1.06 12.61
C LEU A 318 20.11 -0.25 13.14
N ASP A 319 20.28 -0.36 14.46
CA ASP A 319 20.95 -1.51 15.07
C ASP A 319 20.60 -1.63 16.55
N ASP A 320 20.56 -2.85 17.09
CA ASP A 320 20.33 -3.12 18.52
C ASP A 320 19.15 -2.36 19.15
N GLY A 321 18.04 -2.24 18.41
CA GLY A 321 16.85 -1.51 18.89
C GLY A 321 17.03 0.01 18.94
N GLN A 322 18.09 0.58 18.35
CA GLN A 322 18.41 2.01 18.38
C GLN A 322 18.43 2.62 16.98
N ILE A 323 18.12 3.91 16.93
CA ILE A 323 18.25 4.77 15.75
C ILE A 323 19.31 5.82 16.05
N THR A 324 20.49 5.68 15.47
CA THR A 324 21.53 6.70 15.55
C THR A 324 21.48 7.58 14.32
N ILE A 325 21.28 8.88 14.52
CA ILE A 325 21.25 9.90 13.46
C ILE A 325 22.50 10.78 13.60
N LYS A 326 23.27 10.91 12.52
CA LYS A 326 24.43 11.80 12.46
C LYS A 326 24.26 12.83 11.36
N LEU A 327 24.41 14.10 11.68
CA LEU A 327 24.38 15.21 10.71
C LEU A 327 25.79 15.78 10.54
N ARG A 328 26.25 15.87 9.30
CA ARG A 328 27.57 16.42 8.94
C ARG A 328 27.42 17.85 8.45
N ILE A 329 28.03 18.74 9.22
CA ILE A 329 28.07 20.18 8.97
C ILE A 329 29.47 20.53 8.49
N VAL A 330 29.58 21.33 7.43
CA VAL A 330 30.87 21.80 6.91
C VAL A 330 31.14 23.25 7.24
N ARG A 331 30.09 24.03 7.49
CA ARG A 331 30.19 25.44 7.86
C ARG A 331 28.99 25.86 8.69
N MET A 332 29.23 26.79 9.60
CA MET A 332 28.16 27.51 10.30
C MET A 332 28.46 29.00 10.39
N THR A 333 27.41 29.82 10.42
CA THR A 333 27.52 31.25 10.67
C THR A 333 26.51 31.68 11.73
N ARG A 334 26.86 32.71 12.50
CA ARG A 334 26.00 33.38 13.48
C ARG A 334 26.39 34.85 13.56
N GLY A 335 25.51 35.76 13.14
CA GLY A 335 25.85 37.17 12.98
C GLY A 335 27.09 37.34 12.09
N ALA A 336 28.10 38.06 12.60
CA ALA A 336 29.39 38.25 11.93
C ALA A 336 30.38 37.08 12.12
N GLN A 337 30.05 36.08 12.94
CA GLN A 337 30.94 34.95 13.22
C GLN A 337 30.69 33.82 12.21
N SER A 338 31.76 33.30 11.61
CA SER A 338 31.74 32.04 10.84
C SER A 338 32.63 30.99 11.48
N LEU A 339 32.35 29.72 11.23
CA LEU A 339 33.25 28.62 11.50
C LEU A 339 33.18 27.64 10.36
N ASP A 340 34.32 27.46 9.70
CA ASP A 340 34.51 26.57 8.55
C ASP A 340 35.11 25.22 8.98
N ASP A 341 34.98 24.87 10.27
CA ASP A 341 35.35 23.57 10.80
C ASP A 341 34.18 22.60 10.67
N SER A 342 34.46 21.40 10.18
CA SER A 342 33.42 20.38 10.07
C SER A 342 33.02 19.85 11.44
N ALA A 343 31.72 19.72 11.64
CA ALA A 343 31.14 19.16 12.86
C ALA A 343 30.22 17.98 12.52
N ILE A 344 30.17 17.01 13.43
CA ILE A 344 29.23 15.89 13.39
C ILE A 344 28.34 16.01 14.62
N VAL A 345 27.05 16.22 14.37
CA VAL A 345 26.01 16.23 15.39
C VAL A 345 25.40 14.85 15.46
N THR A 346 25.38 14.23 16.63
CA THR A 346 24.85 12.87 16.82
C THR A 346 23.69 12.88 17.82
N ALA A 347 22.60 12.23 17.45
CA ALA A 347 21.48 11.93 18.34
C ALA A 347 21.16 10.43 18.25
N VAL A 348 20.94 9.79 19.40
CA VAL A 348 20.54 8.38 19.50
C VAL A 348 19.13 8.32 20.05
N TYR A 349 18.28 7.51 19.44
CA TYR A 349 16.92 7.29 19.92
C TYR A 349 16.68 5.81 20.15
N ARG A 350 15.97 5.50 21.24
CA ARG A 350 15.32 4.22 21.42
C ARG A 350 13.83 4.40 21.15
N PRO A 351 13.27 3.74 20.15
CA PRO A 351 11.85 3.78 19.95
C PRO A 351 11.14 2.91 20.98
N SER A 352 9.98 3.37 21.41
CA SER A 352 9.01 2.63 22.21
C SER A 352 7.64 2.75 21.54
N TYR A 353 6.76 1.78 21.81
CA TYR A 353 5.37 1.82 21.35
C TYR A 353 4.43 1.82 22.55
N SER A 354 3.54 2.81 22.60
CA SER A 354 2.54 2.92 23.66
C SER A 354 1.28 3.59 23.12
N ASN A 355 0.10 3.05 23.48
CA ASN A 355 -1.20 3.66 23.21
C ASN A 355 -1.47 4.07 21.74
N GLY A 356 -1.06 3.26 20.76
CA GLY A 356 -1.30 3.60 19.34
C GLY A 356 -0.23 4.48 18.71
N VAL A 357 0.84 4.80 19.44
CA VAL A 357 1.82 5.81 19.06
C VAL A 357 3.23 5.25 19.20
N VAL A 358 4.06 5.50 18.19
CA VAL A 358 5.50 5.29 18.29
C VAL A 358 6.11 6.53 18.92
N ILE A 359 6.90 6.33 19.96
CA ILE A 359 7.60 7.37 20.68
C ILE A 359 9.09 7.11 20.47
N LEU A 360 9.83 8.12 20.01
CA LEU A 360 11.29 8.06 19.95
C LEU A 360 11.82 8.81 21.15
N ASP A 361 12.37 8.08 22.13
CA ASP A 361 13.00 8.67 23.31
C ASP A 361 14.50 8.80 23.04
N ARG A 362 15.01 10.03 23.15
CA ARG A 362 16.42 10.34 22.90
C ARG A 362 17.29 9.81 24.05
N GLU A 363 18.27 8.98 23.72
CA GLU A 363 19.24 8.45 24.69
C GLU A 363 20.42 9.41 24.85
N GLY A 364 20.44 10.11 25.99
CA GLY A 364 21.50 11.05 26.32
C GLY A 364 21.37 12.41 25.60
N PRO A 365 22.35 13.31 25.81
CA PRO A 365 22.35 14.61 25.16
C PRO A 365 22.76 14.49 23.69
N VAL A 366 22.39 15.48 22.87
CA VAL A 366 22.99 15.64 21.54
C VAL A 366 24.49 15.87 21.69
N ASP A 367 25.26 15.01 21.03
CA ASP A 367 26.71 15.14 20.95
C ASP A 367 27.10 15.99 19.75
N VAL A 368 28.08 16.88 19.93
CA VAL A 368 28.62 17.74 18.89
C VAL A 368 30.13 17.59 18.88
N SER A 369 30.62 16.80 17.94
CA SER A 369 32.05 16.58 17.72
C SER A 369 32.56 17.42 16.56
N PHE A 370 33.76 17.98 16.69
CA PHE A 370 34.42 18.76 15.63
C PHE A 370 35.59 17.96 15.10
N THR A 371 35.77 17.90 13.76
CA THR A 371 36.86 17.13 13.14
C THR A 371 38.23 17.74 13.41
N ARG A 372 38.29 19.07 13.61
CA ARG A 372 39.49 19.78 14.05
C ARG A 372 39.34 20.17 15.52
N ALA A 373 40.34 19.83 16.32
CA ALA A 373 40.44 20.24 17.72
C ALA A 373 40.90 21.70 17.82
N SER A 374 40.23 22.62 17.13
CA SER A 374 40.49 24.05 17.22
C SER A 374 40.20 24.51 18.66
N ARG A 375 41.25 24.86 19.39
CA ARG A 375 41.18 25.34 20.78
C ARG A 375 40.89 26.84 20.76
N GLY A 376 39.90 27.29 21.52
CA GLY A 376 39.61 28.72 21.70
C GLY A 376 38.18 29.02 22.13
N LEU A 377 37.97 30.20 22.72
CA LEU A 377 36.68 30.65 23.24
C LEU A 377 35.56 30.62 22.17
N ARG A 378 35.90 30.95 20.91
CA ARG A 378 34.99 30.97 19.75
C ARG A 378 34.38 29.59 19.44
N VAL A 379 35.17 28.52 19.56
CA VAL A 379 34.72 27.14 19.32
C VAL A 379 33.80 26.68 20.44
N VAL A 380 34.06 27.08 21.69
CA VAL A 380 33.18 26.78 22.84
C VAL A 380 31.82 27.47 22.70
N THR A 381 31.81 28.74 22.29
CA THR A 381 30.56 29.50 22.07
C THR A 381 29.73 28.90 20.93
N LEU A 382 30.38 28.53 19.82
CA LEU A 382 29.69 27.93 18.67
C LEU A 382 29.27 26.48 18.91
N ARG A 383 30.04 25.70 19.70
CA ARG A 383 29.61 24.38 20.18
C ARG A 383 28.35 24.49 21.04
N SER A 384 28.33 25.41 21.99
CA SER A 384 27.15 25.64 22.84
C SER A 384 25.95 26.11 22.01
N PHE A 385 26.18 26.94 20.99
CA PHE A 385 25.16 27.35 20.04
C PHE A 385 24.59 26.17 19.25
N LEU A 386 25.44 25.37 18.59
CA LEU A 386 25.00 24.19 17.85
C LEU A 386 24.25 23.21 18.75
N LYS A 387 24.79 22.94 19.94
CA LYS A 387 24.13 22.07 20.91
C LYS A 387 22.72 22.60 21.25
N GLY A 388 22.57 23.89 21.52
CA GLY A 388 21.27 24.50 21.78
C GLY A 388 20.29 24.38 20.59
N LYS A 389 20.75 24.62 19.36
CA LYS A 389 19.90 24.49 18.16
C LYS A 389 19.48 23.05 17.88
N PHE A 390 20.42 22.12 18.01
CA PHE A 390 20.14 20.71 17.75
C PHE A 390 19.45 20.00 18.92
N ASP A 391 19.54 20.49 20.15
CA ASP A 391 18.69 20.04 21.25
C ASP A 391 17.21 20.38 20.99
N MET A 392 16.93 21.51 20.33
CA MET A 392 15.56 21.87 19.91
C MET A 392 15.07 21.02 18.74
N PHE A 393 15.93 20.72 17.77
CA PHE A 393 15.59 19.90 16.60
C PHE A 393 15.44 18.42 16.96
N PHE A 394 16.43 17.87 17.66
CA PHE A 394 16.41 16.51 18.21
C PHE A 394 15.82 16.55 19.62
N LYS A 395 14.50 16.75 19.69
CA LYS A 395 13.75 16.78 20.95
C LYS A 395 14.00 15.52 21.78
N GLU A 396 13.95 15.65 23.11
CA GLU A 396 14.08 14.50 24.01
C GLU A 396 13.06 13.41 23.73
N GLN A 397 11.87 13.80 23.27
CA GLN A 397 10.82 12.88 22.86
C GLN A 397 10.21 13.34 21.54
N ILE A 398 10.16 12.44 20.56
CA ILE A 398 9.44 12.62 19.31
C ILE A 398 8.26 11.66 19.30
N VAL A 399 7.05 12.21 19.31
CA VAL A 399 5.81 11.45 19.32
C VAL A 399 5.28 11.41 17.89
N THR A 400 5.12 10.22 17.32
CA THR A 400 4.51 10.09 15.99
C THR A 400 3.01 10.41 16.05
N ARG A 401 2.41 10.77 14.91
CA ARG A 401 0.94 10.74 14.82
C ARG A 401 0.45 9.31 14.99
N ARG A 402 -0.75 9.14 15.54
CA ARG A 402 -1.40 7.84 15.57
C ARG A 402 -1.67 7.40 14.13
N LEU A 403 -1.48 6.11 13.84
CA LEU A 403 -1.70 5.55 12.50
C LEU A 403 -3.18 5.68 12.05
N ASP A 404 -4.13 5.76 12.97
CA ASP A 404 -5.56 6.00 12.70
C ASP A 404 -5.89 7.43 12.24
N GLN A 405 -4.94 8.36 12.34
CA GLN A 405 -5.06 9.74 11.82
C GLN A 405 -4.43 9.92 10.43
N LEU A 406 -3.80 8.88 9.88
CA LEU A 406 -3.44 8.89 8.47
C LEU A 406 -4.73 8.78 7.65
N SER A 407 -4.92 9.69 6.69
CA SER A 407 -6.07 9.71 5.78
C SER A 407 -6.06 8.49 4.86
N LEU A 408 -6.39 7.33 5.39
CA LEU A 408 -6.60 6.12 4.64
C LEU A 408 -8.03 6.13 4.07
N PRO A 409 -8.27 5.53 2.89
CA PRO A 409 -9.63 5.35 2.39
C PRO A 409 -10.50 4.68 3.46
N ALA A 410 -11.77 5.07 3.59
CA ALA A 410 -12.69 4.61 4.64
C ALA A 410 -12.88 3.07 4.74
N ARG A 411 -12.36 2.31 3.78
CA ARG A 411 -12.37 0.84 3.75
C ARG A 411 -11.13 0.19 4.35
N VAL A 412 -10.08 0.95 4.63
CA VAL A 412 -8.88 0.43 5.26
C VAL A 412 -9.15 0.29 6.76
N PRO A 413 -8.93 -0.90 7.37
CA PRO A 413 -9.16 -1.08 8.78
C PRO A 413 -8.25 -0.17 9.60
N GLN A 414 -8.69 0.18 10.81
CA GLN A 414 -7.82 0.81 11.78
C GLN A 414 -6.75 -0.20 12.20
N PHE A 415 -5.50 0.15 11.96
CA PHE A 415 -4.36 -0.66 12.36
C PHE A 415 -3.86 -0.24 13.74
N ILE A 416 -3.46 -1.24 14.52
CA ILE A 416 -2.60 -1.04 15.69
C ILE A 416 -1.20 -1.53 15.37
N VAL A 417 -0.18 -0.91 15.96
CA VAL A 417 1.18 -1.46 15.85
C VAL A 417 1.24 -2.69 16.74
N ASP A 418 1.57 -3.81 16.12
CA ASP A 418 1.70 -5.11 16.75
C ASP A 418 3.15 -5.35 17.16
N SER A 419 4.11 -4.89 16.35
CA SER A 419 5.54 -4.98 16.64
C SER A 419 6.34 -3.81 16.09
N LEU A 420 7.47 -3.55 16.73
CA LEU A 420 8.53 -2.68 16.24
C LEU A 420 9.87 -3.34 16.53
N GLN A 421 10.64 -3.64 15.49
CA GLN A 421 11.96 -4.25 15.62
C GLN A 421 12.98 -3.44 14.83
N ILE A 422 14.16 -3.22 15.41
CA ILE A 422 15.28 -2.55 14.73
C ILE A 422 16.53 -3.38 14.93
N ASP A 423 17.12 -3.84 13.83
CA ASP A 423 18.33 -4.65 13.86
C ASP A 423 18.94 -4.76 12.45
N ASN A 424 20.25 -4.96 12.35
CA ASN A 424 20.96 -5.28 11.11
C ASN A 424 20.70 -4.28 9.95
N GLY A 425 20.56 -3.00 10.25
CA GLY A 425 20.29 -1.93 9.28
C GLY A 425 18.82 -1.75 8.90
N TRP A 426 17.91 -2.51 9.50
CA TRP A 426 16.48 -2.50 9.19
C TRP A 426 15.64 -2.02 10.38
N VAL A 427 14.55 -1.32 10.08
CA VAL A 427 13.40 -1.15 10.99
C VAL A 427 12.19 -1.87 10.40
N GLN A 428 11.55 -2.72 11.21
CA GLN A 428 10.32 -3.43 10.88
C GLN A 428 9.19 -2.92 11.77
N VAL A 429 8.06 -2.58 11.15
CA VAL A 429 6.80 -2.26 11.82
C VAL A 429 5.76 -3.29 11.39
N GLY A 430 5.28 -4.10 12.34
CA GLY A 430 4.14 -4.99 12.14
C GLY A 430 2.85 -4.31 12.59
N LEU A 431 1.79 -4.44 11.80
CA LEU A 431 0.47 -3.89 12.05
C LEU A 431 -0.59 -5.00 12.04
N ARG A 432 -1.59 -4.88 12.91
CA ARG A 432 -2.74 -5.80 13.03
C ARG A 432 -4.06 -5.06 12.96
#